data_AF-C7XC65-F1
#
_entry.id   AF-C7XC65-F1
#
_cell.length_a   1.000
_cell.length_b   1.000
_cell.length_c   1.000
_cell.angle_alpha   90.00
_cell.angle_beta   90.00
_cell.angle_gamma   90.00
#
_symmetry.space_group_name_H-M   'P 1'
#
loop_
_entity.id
_entity.type
_entity.pdbx_description
1 polymer ?
#
loop_
_entity_poly.entity_id
_entity_poly.type
_entity_poly.pdbx_seq_one_letter_code
_entity_poly.pdbx_strand_id
1 'polypeptide(L)'
;MLFRFLILSDEADDFKREIKIDSESTFLDLQNAILDSVGYTKDQMTSFFICDDDWSKKTEITLVEMDTSSEEDSYVMADTQLEELLEDEHQKLLFVFDYMTERAFFMELREIVPGKDLDAPICSKSVGTPPAQIVSFDEFEAKNGSTDVGEDFYGDSEYDMDELDKSGFDGLGEGPMDNPYDDERF
;
A
#
# COMPACT_ATOMS: atom_id res chain seq x y z
N MET A 1 15.72 -6.76 22.28
CA MET A 1 15.47 -8.19 21.91
C MET A 1 15.77 -8.34 20.44
N LEU A 2 16.16 -9.52 19.94
CA LEU A 2 16.48 -9.64 18.53
C LEU A 2 15.32 -10.22 17.71
N PHE A 3 14.84 -9.45 16.74
CA PHE A 3 13.84 -9.89 15.77
C PHE A 3 14.50 -10.45 14.51
N ARG A 4 13.90 -11.49 13.94
CA ARG A 4 14.30 -12.04 12.63
C ARG A 4 13.09 -12.09 11.69
N PHE A 5 13.11 -11.24 10.67
CA PHE A 5 12.11 -11.24 9.61
C PHE A 5 12.52 -12.14 8.45
N LEU A 6 11.55 -12.89 7.91
CA LEU A 6 11.62 -13.48 6.58
C LEU A 6 10.83 -12.60 5.63
N ILE A 7 11.38 -12.31 4.46
CA ILE A 7 10.79 -11.45 3.43
C ILE A 7 10.75 -12.22 2.13
N LEU A 8 9.58 -12.24 1.48
CA LEU A 8 9.27 -12.90 0.22
C LEU A 8 8.56 -11.93 -0.72
N SER A 9 8.50 -12.27 -2.00
CA SER A 9 7.75 -11.55 -3.02
C SER A 9 6.95 -12.58 -3.81
N ASP A 10 5.71 -12.26 -4.12
CA ASP A 10 4.83 -13.02 -5.00
C ASP A 10 5.18 -12.85 -6.49
N GLU A 11 5.89 -11.77 -6.84
CA GLU A 11 6.36 -11.52 -8.21
C GLU A 11 7.69 -12.22 -8.55
N ALA A 12 8.41 -12.72 -7.54
CA ALA A 12 9.74 -13.30 -7.69
C ALA A 12 9.91 -14.56 -6.82
N ASP A 13 9.65 -15.73 -7.40
CA ASP A 13 9.68 -17.04 -6.71
C ASP A 13 11.00 -17.38 -6.01
N ASP A 14 12.13 -16.88 -6.53
CA ASP A 14 13.46 -17.14 -5.96
C ASP A 14 13.91 -16.09 -4.94
N PHE A 15 13.11 -15.01 -4.77
CA PHE A 15 13.45 -13.90 -3.89
C PHE A 15 13.22 -14.26 -2.43
N LYS A 16 14.29 -14.08 -1.64
CA LYS A 16 14.24 -14.23 -0.19
C LYS A 16 15.24 -13.29 0.49
N ARG A 17 14.77 -12.54 1.48
CA ARG A 17 15.62 -11.82 2.44
C ARG A 17 15.36 -12.31 3.85
N GLU A 18 16.40 -12.34 4.68
CA GLU A 18 16.24 -12.50 6.13
C GLU A 18 16.93 -11.33 6.83
N ILE A 19 16.15 -10.46 7.46
CA ILE A 19 16.66 -9.28 8.18
C ILE A 19 16.60 -9.54 9.67
N LYS A 20 17.70 -9.25 10.35
CA LYS A 20 17.80 -9.26 11.81
C LYS A 20 17.94 -7.83 12.29
N ILE A 21 17.15 -7.46 13.29
CA ILE A 21 17.06 -6.09 13.79
C ILE A 21 16.68 -6.12 15.26
N ASP A 22 17.08 -5.10 16.01
CA ASP A 22 16.68 -4.97 17.40
C ASP A 22 15.19 -4.61 17.52
N SER A 23 14.52 -5.13 18.54
CA SER A 23 13.11 -4.87 18.84
C SER A 23 12.87 -3.40 19.21
N GLU A 24 13.89 -2.74 19.79
CA GLU A 24 13.85 -1.31 20.12
C GLU A 24 14.16 -0.41 18.91
N SER A 25 14.51 -0.98 17.75
CA SER A 25 14.68 -0.20 16.51
C SER A 25 13.34 0.27 15.95
N THR A 26 13.37 1.31 15.12
CA THR A 26 12.15 1.87 14.53
C THR A 26 11.71 1.10 13.28
N PHE A 27 10.45 1.24 12.89
CA PHE A 27 10.00 0.76 11.57
C PHE A 27 10.77 1.45 10.42
N LEU A 28 11.25 2.68 10.61
CA LEU A 28 12.09 3.37 9.63
C LEU A 28 13.44 2.67 9.45
N ASP A 29 14.06 2.18 10.53
CA ASP A 29 15.29 1.39 10.46
C ASP A 29 15.08 0.07 9.71
N LEU A 30 13.94 -0.59 9.96
CA LEU A 30 13.55 -1.79 9.23
C LEU A 30 13.36 -1.51 7.74
N GLN A 31 12.62 -0.46 7.37
CA GLN A 31 12.46 -0.05 5.97
C GLN A 31 13.83 0.20 5.32
N ASN A 32 14.69 0.97 5.98
CA ASN A 32 16.03 1.27 5.46
C ASN A 32 16.81 -0.02 5.18
N ALA A 33 16.78 -0.97 6.11
CA ALA A 33 17.43 -2.26 5.95
C ALA A 33 16.85 -3.07 4.77
N ILE A 34 15.53 -3.04 4.57
CA ILE A 34 14.87 -3.69 3.44
C ILE A 34 15.33 -3.07 2.13
N LEU A 35 15.14 -1.76 1.96
CA LEU A 35 15.46 -1.03 0.73
C LEU A 35 16.95 -1.17 0.38
N ASP A 36 17.85 -1.04 1.36
CA ASP A 36 19.29 -1.21 1.15
C ASP A 36 19.63 -2.66 0.74
N SER A 37 18.91 -3.67 1.25
CA SER A 37 19.12 -5.09 0.90
C SER A 37 18.66 -5.47 -0.51
N VAL A 38 17.81 -4.66 -1.13
CA VAL A 38 17.29 -4.86 -2.49
C VAL A 38 17.77 -3.81 -3.48
N GLY A 39 18.54 -2.82 -3.02
CA GLY A 39 19.11 -1.77 -3.88
C GLY A 39 18.08 -0.74 -4.36
N TYR A 40 17.01 -0.55 -3.61
CA TYR A 40 15.96 0.41 -3.90
C TYR A 40 16.33 1.81 -3.42
N THR A 41 15.79 2.83 -4.08
CA THR A 41 15.87 4.23 -3.62
C THR A 41 14.90 4.47 -2.46
N LYS A 42 15.16 5.51 -1.66
CA LYS A 42 14.39 5.86 -0.46
C LYS A 42 13.47 7.07 -0.68
N ASP A 43 13.19 7.40 -1.94
CA ASP A 43 12.38 8.55 -2.36
C ASP A 43 10.92 8.18 -2.67
N GLN A 44 10.58 6.89 -2.64
CA GLN A 44 9.22 6.41 -2.82
C GLN A 44 8.45 6.43 -1.49
N MET A 45 7.14 6.67 -1.57
CA MET A 45 6.25 6.46 -0.42
C MET A 45 6.07 4.96 -0.17
N THR A 46 6.18 4.57 1.08
CA THR A 46 6.16 3.18 1.53
C THR A 46 5.43 3.07 2.86
N SER A 47 4.83 1.91 3.11
CA SER A 47 4.15 1.63 4.37
C SER A 47 4.27 0.17 4.78
N PHE A 48 4.27 -0.06 6.08
CA PHE A 48 4.04 -1.39 6.65
C PHE A 48 2.56 -1.55 6.97
N PHE A 49 2.04 -2.75 6.75
CA PHE A 49 0.75 -3.17 7.27
C PHE A 49 0.93 -4.39 8.15
N ILE A 50 0.45 -4.35 9.38
CA ILE A 50 0.29 -5.55 10.20
C ILE A 50 -0.98 -6.25 9.73
N CYS A 51 -0.86 -7.55 9.49
CA CYS A 51 -1.91 -8.36 8.91
C CYS A 51 -2.47 -9.39 9.89
N ASP A 52 -3.69 -9.86 9.59
CA ASP A 52 -4.19 -11.11 10.19
C ASP A 52 -3.65 -12.36 9.47
N ASP A 53 -4.10 -13.54 9.92
CA ASP A 53 -3.69 -14.83 9.38
C ASP A 53 -4.02 -14.99 7.88
N ASP A 54 -4.98 -14.24 7.34
CA ASP A 54 -5.37 -14.28 5.93
C ASP A 54 -4.69 -13.19 5.09
N TRP A 55 -3.65 -12.53 5.63
CA TRP A 55 -2.95 -11.39 5.00
C TRP A 55 -3.82 -10.14 4.81
N SER A 56 -4.94 -10.03 5.54
CA SER A 56 -5.78 -8.83 5.50
C SER A 56 -5.12 -7.71 6.30
N LYS A 57 -4.96 -6.53 5.69
CA LYS A 57 -4.39 -5.33 6.31
C LYS A 57 -5.23 -4.89 7.53
N LYS A 58 -4.59 -4.63 8.67
CA LYS A 58 -5.23 -4.13 9.90
C LYS A 58 -4.69 -2.77 10.31
N THR A 59 -3.41 -2.72 10.65
CA THR A 59 -2.74 -1.52 11.16
C THR A 59 -1.73 -1.06 10.14
N GLU A 60 -1.84 0.19 9.69
CA GLU A 60 -0.88 0.82 8.79
C GLU A 60 0.15 1.63 9.58
N ILE A 61 1.42 1.55 9.17
CA ILE A 61 2.52 2.36 9.68
C ILE A 61 3.14 3.08 8.48
N THR A 62 2.98 4.40 8.44
CA THR A 62 3.31 5.22 7.27
C THR A 62 4.70 5.84 7.38
N LEU A 63 5.36 6.05 6.23
CA LEU A 63 6.68 6.69 6.19
C LEU A 63 6.67 8.13 6.72
N VAL A 64 5.57 8.85 6.46
CA VAL A 64 5.35 10.23 6.91
C VAL A 64 3.98 10.33 7.55
N GLU A 65 3.82 11.30 8.45
CA GLU A 65 2.56 11.60 9.09
C GLU A 65 1.49 11.94 8.04
N MET A 66 0.40 11.18 8.04
CA MET A 66 -0.78 11.44 7.25
C MET A 66 -1.82 12.14 8.14
N ASP A 67 -2.53 13.11 7.57
CA ASP A 67 -3.62 13.82 8.27
C ASP A 67 -4.83 12.87 8.38
N THR A 68 -4.83 12.05 9.42
CA THR A 68 -5.93 11.15 9.74
C THR A 68 -6.96 11.87 10.60
N SER A 69 -8.21 11.41 10.55
CA SER A 69 -9.22 11.92 11.48
C SER A 69 -8.78 11.62 12.91
N SER A 70 -9.07 12.51 13.86
CA SER A 70 -8.61 12.42 15.26
C SER A 70 -9.06 11.18 16.05
N GLU A 71 -9.83 10.29 15.43
CA GLU A 71 -10.35 9.06 16.02
C GLU A 71 -9.50 7.82 15.69
N GLU A 72 -8.56 7.91 14.73
CA GLU A 72 -7.69 6.81 14.34
C GLU A 72 -6.25 7.03 14.82
N ASP A 73 -5.66 6.00 15.43
CA ASP A 73 -4.25 6.01 15.83
C ASP A 73 -3.37 6.07 14.58
N SER A 74 -2.54 7.11 14.48
CA SER A 74 -1.58 7.31 13.40
C SER A 74 -0.20 6.83 13.83
N TYR A 75 0.38 5.87 13.08
CA TYR A 75 1.71 5.33 13.35
C TYR A 75 2.68 5.78 12.25
N VAL A 76 3.72 6.50 12.66
CA VAL A 76 4.77 6.99 11.77
C VAL A 76 6.03 6.16 11.98
N MET A 77 6.61 5.64 10.89
CA MET A 77 7.74 4.73 10.95
C MET A 77 8.95 5.25 11.75
N ALA A 78 9.17 6.57 11.74
CA ALA A 78 10.28 7.21 12.44
C ALA A 78 10.11 7.22 13.96
N ASP A 79 8.87 7.19 14.44
CA ASP A 79 8.53 7.37 15.86
C ASP A 79 8.01 6.08 16.51
N THR A 80 7.71 5.05 15.72
CA THR A 80 7.20 3.76 16.20
C THR A 80 8.32 2.72 16.25
N GLN A 81 8.59 2.17 17.43
CA GLN A 81 9.49 1.01 17.61
C GLN A 81 8.81 -0.29 17.19
N LEU A 82 9.59 -1.27 16.78
CA LEU A 82 9.07 -2.56 16.34
C LEU A 82 8.31 -3.28 17.46
N GLU A 83 8.85 -3.27 18.69
CA GLU A 83 8.22 -3.93 19.85
C GLU A 83 6.92 -3.31 20.34
N GLU A 84 6.58 -2.09 19.91
CA GLU A 84 5.29 -1.47 20.24
C GLU A 84 4.12 -2.19 19.56
N LEU A 85 4.36 -2.79 18.39
CA LEU A 85 3.32 -3.41 17.57
C LEU A 85 3.57 -4.90 17.29
N LEU A 86 4.80 -5.39 17.52
CA LEU A 86 5.20 -6.77 17.24
C LEU A 86 5.59 -7.49 18.54
N GLU A 87 4.73 -8.41 18.97
CA GLU A 87 4.81 -9.12 20.24
C GLU A 87 5.01 -10.64 20.06
N ASP A 88 4.57 -11.20 18.94
CA ASP A 88 4.48 -12.65 18.72
C ASP A 88 5.27 -13.11 17.49
N GLU A 89 5.87 -14.30 17.61
CA GLU A 89 6.40 -15.01 16.45
C GLU A 89 5.27 -15.34 15.48
N HIS A 90 5.60 -15.36 14.19
CA HIS A 90 4.71 -15.59 13.05
C HIS A 90 3.74 -14.45 12.72
N GLN A 91 3.81 -13.29 13.40
CA GLN A 91 3.09 -12.10 12.93
C GLN A 91 3.45 -11.77 11.49
N LYS A 92 2.41 -11.48 10.70
CA LYS A 92 2.49 -11.20 9.26
C LYS A 92 2.48 -9.71 9.02
N LEU A 93 3.35 -9.26 8.13
CA LEU A 93 3.39 -7.87 7.69
C LEU A 93 3.48 -7.79 6.17
N LEU A 94 2.84 -6.79 5.58
CA LEU A 94 3.11 -6.38 4.21
C LEU A 94 3.96 -5.11 4.23
N PHE A 95 5.02 -5.08 3.44
CA PHE A 95 5.77 -3.85 3.16
C PHE A 95 5.43 -3.39 1.74
N VAL A 96 4.52 -2.43 1.63
CA VAL A 96 4.12 -1.83 0.36
C VAL A 96 5.22 -0.87 -0.08
N PHE A 97 5.87 -1.18 -1.20
CA PHE A 97 6.96 -0.37 -1.75
C PHE A 97 6.57 0.42 -3.00
N ASP A 98 5.40 0.12 -3.58
CA ASP A 98 4.81 0.85 -4.71
C ASP A 98 3.29 0.93 -4.51
N TYR A 99 2.81 2.10 -4.11
CA TYR A 99 1.37 2.36 -3.91
C TYR A 99 0.58 2.41 -5.22
N MET A 100 1.20 2.79 -6.34
CA MET A 100 0.48 2.99 -7.60
C MET A 100 -0.03 1.67 -8.18
N THR A 101 0.72 0.60 -7.95
CA THR A 101 0.42 -0.76 -8.42
C THR A 101 0.18 -1.74 -7.27
N GLU A 102 0.10 -1.22 -6.03
CA GLU A 102 -0.12 -1.96 -4.78
C GLU A 102 0.87 -3.12 -4.52
N ARG A 103 2.11 -2.98 -5.00
CA ARG A 103 3.12 -4.05 -4.89
C ARG A 103 3.79 -4.03 -3.52
N ALA A 104 4.00 -5.22 -2.98
CA ALA A 104 4.47 -5.39 -1.61
C ALA A 104 5.39 -6.59 -1.43
N PHE A 105 6.22 -6.52 -0.39
CA PHE A 105 6.87 -7.70 0.15
C PHE A 105 6.03 -8.34 1.26
N PHE A 106 5.97 -9.67 1.24
CA PHE A 106 5.34 -10.49 2.27
C PHE A 106 6.37 -10.79 3.35
N MET A 107 6.06 -10.40 4.58
CA MET A 107 6.97 -10.51 5.71
C MET A 107 6.38 -11.32 6.85
N GLU A 108 7.23 -12.09 7.52
CA GLU A 108 6.88 -12.85 8.71
C GLU A 108 7.95 -12.64 9.79
N LEU A 109 7.54 -12.29 11.01
CA LEU A 109 8.42 -12.26 12.19
C LEU A 109 8.73 -13.70 12.62
N ARG A 110 9.80 -14.29 12.09
CA ARG A 110 10.11 -15.72 12.23
C ARG A 110 10.70 -16.11 13.58
N GLU A 111 11.24 -15.16 14.33
CA GLU A 111 11.90 -15.44 15.60
C GLU A 111 12.00 -14.18 16.43
N ILE A 112 11.77 -14.33 17.72
CA ILE A 112 12.09 -13.34 18.74
C ILE A 112 13.10 -13.99 19.68
N VAL A 113 14.31 -13.44 19.75
CA VAL A 113 15.39 -13.98 20.59
C VAL A 113 15.66 -13.05 21.77
N PRO A 114 15.22 -13.41 22.99
CA PRO A 114 15.46 -12.60 24.18
C PRO A 114 16.94 -12.53 24.56
N GLY A 115 17.35 -11.42 25.17
CA GLY A 115 18.71 -11.22 25.70
C GLY A 115 19.81 -11.18 24.64
N LYS A 116 19.44 -10.94 23.38
CA LYS A 116 20.35 -10.61 22.29
C LYS A 116 19.89 -9.31 21.67
N ASP A 117 20.86 -8.46 21.39
CA ASP A 117 20.63 -7.13 20.83
C ASP A 117 21.61 -6.91 19.67
N LEU A 118 21.29 -5.99 18.77
CA LEU A 118 22.09 -5.65 17.60
C LEU A 118 22.23 -4.14 17.46
N ASP A 119 23.46 -3.65 17.27
CA ASP A 119 23.71 -2.20 17.10
C ASP A 119 23.11 -1.63 15.80
N ALA A 120 22.94 -2.48 14.78
CA ALA A 120 22.39 -2.09 13.49
C ALA A 120 21.69 -3.28 12.81
N PRO A 121 20.69 -3.02 11.94
CA PRO A 121 20.05 -4.07 11.17
C PRO A 121 21.03 -4.80 10.25
N ILE A 122 20.85 -6.11 10.10
CA ILE A 122 21.69 -6.95 9.23
C ILE A 122 20.81 -7.80 8.32
N CYS A 123 21.04 -7.70 7.01
CA CYS A 123 20.56 -8.68 6.04
C CYS A 123 21.38 -9.96 6.13
N SER A 124 20.91 -10.92 6.93
CA SER A 124 21.59 -12.19 7.21
C SER A 124 21.47 -13.21 6.09
N LYS A 125 20.52 -13.03 5.17
CA LYS A 125 20.34 -13.85 3.97
C LYS A 125 19.83 -13.00 2.82
N SER A 126 20.45 -13.18 1.65
CA SER A 126 20.06 -12.53 0.40
C SER A 126 20.13 -13.56 -0.73
N VAL A 127 18.97 -13.99 -1.22
CA VAL A 127 18.80 -15.00 -2.28
C VAL A 127 17.83 -14.47 -3.32
N GLY A 128 18.09 -14.78 -4.59
CA GLY A 128 17.27 -14.36 -5.71
C GLY A 128 17.35 -12.87 -6.02
N THR A 129 16.70 -12.49 -7.11
CA THR A 129 16.67 -11.11 -7.58
C THR A 129 15.40 -10.43 -7.04
N PRO A 130 15.49 -9.25 -6.41
CA PRO A 130 14.28 -8.52 -6.04
C PRO A 130 13.49 -8.13 -7.28
N PRO A 131 12.17 -7.95 -7.17
CA PRO A 131 11.39 -7.35 -8.24
C PRO A 131 11.89 -5.92 -8.54
N ALA A 132 11.38 -5.30 -9.60
CA ALA A 132 11.72 -3.90 -9.88
C ALA A 132 11.03 -2.98 -8.86
N GLN A 133 11.67 -1.89 -8.42
CA GLN A 133 11.04 -0.96 -7.47
C GLN A 133 9.84 -0.24 -8.09
N ILE A 134 10.02 0.34 -9.28
CA ILE A 134 9.00 1.09 -10.00
C ILE A 134 8.73 0.38 -11.31
N VAL A 135 7.45 0.17 -11.61
CA VAL A 135 6.96 -0.30 -12.90
C VAL A 135 5.93 0.72 -13.38
N SER A 136 5.94 1.09 -14.67
CA SER A 136 4.90 1.99 -15.16
C SER A 136 3.54 1.28 -15.10
N PHE A 137 2.46 2.04 -14.92
CA PHE A 137 1.11 1.49 -14.92
C PHE A 137 0.85 0.67 -16.21
N ASP A 138 1.26 1.19 -17.37
CA ASP A 138 1.16 0.47 -18.65
C ASP A 138 1.92 -0.86 -18.68
N GLU A 139 3.10 -0.94 -18.04
CA GLU A 139 3.89 -2.18 -17.99
C GLU A 139 3.29 -3.19 -17.01
N PHE A 140 2.68 -2.71 -15.91
CA PHE A 140 1.96 -3.54 -14.96
C PHE A 140 0.69 -4.12 -15.59
N GLU A 141 -0.13 -3.29 -16.24
CA GLU A 141 -1.30 -3.70 -17.02
C GLU A 141 -0.91 -4.67 -18.14
N ALA A 142 0.18 -4.43 -18.87
CA ALA A 142 0.62 -5.37 -19.92
C ALA A 142 1.04 -6.75 -19.38
N LYS A 143 1.55 -6.84 -18.14
CA LYS A 143 1.93 -8.10 -17.50
C LYS A 143 0.74 -8.83 -16.85
N ASN A 144 -0.22 -8.07 -16.32
CA ASN A 144 -1.37 -8.60 -15.57
C ASN A 144 -2.69 -8.61 -16.37
N GLY A 145 -2.70 -7.97 -17.54
CA GLY A 145 -3.84 -7.73 -18.42
C GLY A 145 -4.32 -8.94 -19.20
N SER A 146 -4.47 -10.08 -18.53
CA SER A 146 -5.42 -11.12 -18.96
C SER A 146 -6.83 -10.92 -18.42
N THR A 147 -7.06 -9.87 -17.62
CA THR A 147 -8.42 -9.44 -17.24
C THR A 147 -9.02 -8.68 -18.42
N ASP A 148 -9.67 -9.43 -19.30
CA ASP A 148 -10.66 -8.98 -20.30
C ASP A 148 -11.85 -8.33 -19.57
N VAL A 149 -11.61 -7.18 -18.95
CA VAL A 149 -12.70 -6.26 -18.57
C VAL A 149 -12.93 -5.43 -19.82
N GLY A 150 -13.72 -6.00 -20.74
CA GLY A 150 -14.03 -5.38 -22.01
C GLY A 150 -14.49 -3.93 -21.83
N GLU A 151 -14.18 -3.10 -22.83
CA GLU A 151 -14.62 -1.71 -22.94
C GLU A 151 -16.14 -1.53 -22.72
N ASP A 152 -16.92 -2.61 -22.80
CA ASP A 152 -18.36 -2.70 -22.48
C ASP A 152 -18.73 -2.40 -21.00
N PHE A 153 -17.78 -2.38 -20.05
CA PHE A 153 -18.09 -2.02 -18.65
C PHE A 153 -18.34 -0.51 -18.47
N TYR A 154 -17.67 0.31 -19.28
CA TYR A 154 -18.00 1.73 -19.40
C TYR A 154 -19.08 1.83 -20.47
N GLY A 155 -20.33 1.64 -20.02
CA GLY A 155 -21.53 1.59 -20.84
C GLY A 155 -21.43 2.44 -22.11
N ASP A 156 -21.75 1.77 -23.22
CA ASP A 156 -21.83 2.31 -24.57
C ASP A 156 -22.15 3.81 -24.58
N SER A 157 -21.27 4.58 -25.22
CA SER A 157 -21.27 6.05 -25.29
C SER A 157 -22.46 6.68 -26.05
N GLU A 158 -23.60 5.99 -26.14
CA GLU A 158 -24.84 6.53 -26.65
C GLU A 158 -25.76 6.87 -25.48
N TYR A 159 -25.87 8.16 -25.18
CA TYR A 159 -26.91 8.70 -24.31
C TYR A 159 -28.29 8.30 -24.88
N ASP A 160 -28.92 7.26 -24.33
CA ASP A 160 -30.30 6.91 -24.67
C ASP A 160 -31.27 7.82 -23.92
N MET A 161 -31.78 8.82 -24.64
CA MET A 161 -32.80 9.76 -24.13
C MET A 161 -34.13 9.07 -23.79
N ASP A 162 -34.33 7.81 -24.19
CA ASP A 162 -35.54 7.04 -23.90
C ASP A 162 -35.47 6.31 -22.55
N GLU A 163 -34.28 6.11 -21.95
CA GLU A 163 -34.12 5.63 -20.57
C GLU A 163 -34.28 6.74 -19.52
N LEU A 164 -34.34 8.00 -19.95
CA LEU A 164 -34.61 9.12 -19.06
C LEU A 164 -36.08 9.07 -18.61
N ASP A 165 -36.33 8.54 -17.41
CA ASP A 165 -37.67 8.47 -16.82
C ASP A 165 -38.25 9.88 -16.63
N LYS A 166 -39.08 10.29 -17.60
CA LYS A 166 -39.79 11.58 -17.61
C LYS A 166 -40.69 11.77 -16.38
N SER A 167 -41.01 10.70 -15.64
CA SER A 167 -41.81 10.81 -14.41
C SER A 167 -41.05 11.44 -13.24
N GLY A 168 -39.71 11.42 -13.26
CA GLY A 168 -38.87 12.11 -12.27
C GLY A 168 -38.83 13.63 -12.43
N PHE A 169 -39.33 14.16 -13.55
CA PHE A 169 -39.27 15.58 -13.92
C PHE A 169 -40.64 16.28 -13.85
N ASP A 170 -41.69 15.59 -13.40
CA ASP A 170 -43.09 16.05 -13.36
C ASP A 170 -43.34 17.18 -12.33
N GLY A 171 -42.28 17.64 -11.63
CA GLY A 171 -42.28 18.78 -10.71
C GLY A 171 -41.60 20.04 -11.24
N LEU A 172 -40.98 19.98 -12.43
CA LEU A 172 -40.36 21.13 -13.08
C LEU A 172 -41.29 21.61 -14.18
N GLY A 173 -42.15 22.56 -13.84
CA GLY A 173 -43.14 23.12 -14.75
C GLY A 173 -42.52 23.55 -16.09
N GLU A 174 -43.20 23.20 -17.18
CA GLU A 174 -42.89 23.58 -18.57
C GLU A 174 -43.00 25.10 -18.78
N GLY A 175 -42.08 25.86 -18.21
CA GLY A 175 -41.77 27.23 -18.60
C GLY A 175 -40.35 27.28 -19.14
N PRO A 176 -40.03 28.18 -20.09
CA PRO A 176 -38.66 28.40 -20.49
C PRO A 176 -37.83 28.69 -19.23
N MET A 177 -36.80 27.87 -18.98
CA MET A 177 -35.77 28.14 -17.98
C MET A 177 -35.13 29.48 -18.36
N ASP A 178 -35.49 30.55 -17.64
CA ASP A 178 -34.71 31.77 -17.64
C ASP A 178 -33.31 31.41 -17.13
N ASN A 179 -32.32 31.47 -18.01
CA ASN A 179 -30.93 31.25 -17.69
C ASN A 179 -30.49 32.34 -16.68
N PRO A 180 -30.17 32.02 -15.41
CA PRO A 180 -29.89 33.03 -14.38
C PRO A 180 -28.61 33.84 -14.62
N TYR A 181 -27.90 33.56 -15.72
CA TYR A 181 -26.64 34.18 -16.10
C TYR A 181 -26.75 35.08 -17.35
N ASP A 182 -27.96 35.28 -17.88
CA ASP A 182 -28.21 36.19 -19.02
C ASP A 182 -28.61 37.59 -18.53
N ASP A 183 -27.82 38.18 -17.63
CA ASP A 183 -27.89 39.62 -17.29
C ASP A 183 -26.81 40.34 -18.11
N GLU A 184 -27.16 40.71 -19.35
CA GLU A 184 -26.44 41.72 -20.14
C GLU A 184 -26.58 43.09 -19.46
N ARG A 185 -25.83 43.29 -18.38
CA ARG A 185 -25.45 44.62 -17.90
C ARG A 185 -24.00 44.87 -18.26
N PHE A 186 -23.77 45.38 -19.48
CA PHE A 186 -22.89 46.51 -19.83
C PHE A 186 -23.09 46.94 -21.28
#